data_AF-A0A383BRG2-F1
#
_entry.id   AF-A0A383BRG2-F1
#
_cell.length_a   1.000
_cell.length_b   1.000
_cell.length_c   1.000
_cell.angle_alpha   90.00
_cell.angle_beta   90.00
_cell.angle_gamma   90.00
#
_symmetry.space_group_name_H-M   'P 1'
#
loop_
_entity.id
_entity.type
_entity.pdbx_description
1 polymer ?
#
loop_
_entity_poly.entity_id
_entity_poly.type
_entity_poly.pdbx_seq_one_letter_code
_entity_poly.pdbx_strand_id
1 'polypeptide(L)'
;IAIQYQQAVLIDNDKFSIRFPMVVGDRYIPGTMVATPNNALGVVPNTHRVNDASKITPPSDRQADLPITISINLKAGFEVASLDSSYHKIVVNESDELTKQISLDKNYQADRDFELTWSADKSLSPELALFTQQKDDHYYLMLMATPPKDDVFKRTNTPREVIFIIDSSGSMAGGAMSQAKRALNRAIARLKPTDRFNIIDFDSGFRPLFKGAVPANETNKQNGKYFVNSRIADGGTEALDAIE
;
A
#
# COMPACT_ATOMS: atom_id res chain seq x y z
N ILE A 1 24.28 -2.61 -19.52
CA ILE A 1 22.92 -2.06 -19.71
C ILE A 1 22.66 -1.14 -18.53
N ALA A 2 22.15 0.08 -18.76
CA ALA A 2 21.75 1.00 -17.69
C ALA A 2 20.24 1.23 -17.80
N ILE A 3 19.53 1.08 -16.69
CA ILE A 3 18.09 1.31 -16.61
C ILE A 3 17.87 2.48 -15.65
N GLN A 4 17.03 3.42 -16.04
CA GLN A 4 16.61 4.54 -15.22
C GLN A 4 15.09 4.57 -15.20
N TYR A 5 14.51 4.75 -14.02
CA TYR A 5 13.07 4.80 -13.84
C TYR A 5 12.72 5.71 -12.66
N GLN A 6 11.46 6.07 -12.56
CA GLN A 6 10.89 6.80 -11.43
C GLN A 6 9.90 5.90 -10.69
N GLN A 7 9.91 5.98 -9.36
CA GLN A 7 9.03 5.22 -8.48
C GLN A 7 8.48 6.15 -7.42
N ALA A 8 7.17 6.05 -7.16
CA ALA A 8 6.55 6.76 -6.07
C ALA A 8 7.04 6.17 -4.73
N VAL A 9 7.32 7.05 -3.77
CA VAL A 9 7.58 6.67 -2.39
C VAL A 9 6.23 6.33 -1.72
N LEU A 10 6.20 5.22 -1.00
CA LEU A 10 5.02 4.84 -0.23
C LEU A 10 5.03 5.57 1.11
N ILE A 11 3.86 6.02 1.54
CA ILE A 11 3.66 6.70 2.82
C ILE A 11 2.55 5.95 3.56
N ASP A 12 2.89 5.38 4.71
CA ASP A 12 1.93 4.71 5.59
C ASP A 12 2.28 5.01 7.06
N ASN A 13 1.29 5.46 7.84
CA ASN A 13 1.46 5.81 9.25
C ASN A 13 2.71 6.69 9.53
N ASP A 14 2.88 7.77 8.75
CA ASP A 14 4.02 8.71 8.82
C ASP A 14 5.40 8.11 8.54
N LYS A 15 5.43 6.89 7.99
CA LYS A 15 6.64 6.20 7.57
C LYS A 15 6.72 6.18 6.05
N PHE A 16 7.82 6.69 5.54
CA PHE A 16 8.16 6.64 4.12
C PHE A 16 8.90 5.35 3.84
N SER A 17 8.62 4.73 2.69
CA SER A 17 9.35 3.54 2.26
C SER A 17 9.55 3.50 0.75
N ILE A 18 10.71 2.95 0.36
CA ILE A 18 10.98 2.50 -0.99
C ILE A 18 11.46 1.06 -0.95
N ARG A 19 10.94 0.26 -1.88
CA ARG A 19 11.34 -1.13 -2.05
C ARG A 19 11.87 -1.33 -3.46
N PHE A 20 13.08 -1.85 -3.55
CA PHE A 20 13.72 -2.27 -4.78
C PHE A 20 13.75 -3.80 -4.85
N PRO A 21 12.98 -4.42 -5.75
CA PRO A 21 13.00 -5.87 -5.91
C PRO A 21 14.28 -6.31 -6.61
N MET A 22 15.00 -7.23 -5.99
CA MET A 22 16.28 -7.73 -6.53
C MET A 22 16.21 -9.19 -6.96
N VAL A 23 15.19 -9.91 -6.51
CA VAL A 23 15.02 -11.33 -6.81
C VAL A 23 14.26 -11.52 -8.10
N VAL A 24 14.83 -12.32 -8.99
CA VAL A 24 14.12 -12.87 -10.13
C VAL A 24 13.59 -14.24 -9.74
N GLY A 25 12.38 -14.26 -9.16
CA GLY A 25 11.71 -15.50 -8.75
C GLY A 25 11.00 -16.20 -9.92
N ASP A 26 10.72 -17.49 -9.75
CA ASP A 26 9.93 -18.25 -10.70
C ASP A 26 8.54 -17.62 -10.86
N ARG A 27 8.20 -17.25 -12.10
CA ARG A 27 6.91 -16.65 -12.42
C ARG A 27 5.91 -17.72 -12.81
N TYR A 28 4.73 -17.71 -12.21
CA TYR A 28 3.62 -18.56 -12.66
C TYR A 28 3.11 -18.10 -14.03
N ILE A 29 3.07 -19.01 -15.00
CA ILE A 29 2.61 -18.77 -16.37
C ILE A 29 1.35 -19.59 -16.64
N PRO A 30 0.14 -19.00 -16.56
CA PRO A 30 -1.11 -19.72 -16.79
C PRO A 30 -1.41 -19.93 -18.28
N GLY A 31 -2.29 -20.88 -18.58
CA GLY A 31 -2.83 -21.12 -19.92
C GLY A 31 -2.20 -22.31 -20.64
N THR A 32 -2.60 -22.49 -21.89
CA THR A 32 -2.10 -23.54 -22.79
C THR A 32 -1.01 -22.96 -23.68
N MET A 33 -0.01 -23.79 -23.97
CA MET A 33 1.15 -23.44 -24.77
C MET A 33 0.75 -22.96 -26.18
N VAL A 34 1.41 -21.92 -26.66
CA VAL A 34 1.35 -21.44 -28.04
C VAL A 34 2.75 -21.38 -28.63
N ALA A 35 2.84 -21.07 -29.93
CA ALA A 35 4.12 -20.94 -30.61
C ALA A 35 5.07 -19.97 -29.88
N THR A 36 6.29 -20.44 -29.62
CA THR A 36 7.35 -19.67 -28.96
C THR A 36 8.47 -19.46 -29.97
N PRO A 37 9.06 -18.24 -30.07
CA PRO A 37 10.19 -18.01 -30.96
C PRO A 37 11.37 -18.93 -30.64
N ASN A 38 12.04 -19.46 -31.67
CA ASN A 38 13.20 -20.35 -31.50
C ASN A 38 14.40 -19.68 -30.81
N ASN A 39 14.45 -18.35 -30.82
CA ASN A 39 15.48 -17.55 -30.15
C ASN A 39 15.04 -17.01 -28.77
N ALA A 40 14.01 -17.61 -28.18
CA ALA A 40 13.61 -17.35 -26.81
C ALA A 40 14.77 -17.59 -25.84
N LEU A 41 14.93 -16.67 -24.88
CA LEU A 41 15.96 -16.78 -23.84
C LEU A 41 15.41 -17.37 -22.52
N GLY A 42 14.09 -17.36 -22.34
CA GLY A 42 13.45 -17.85 -21.13
C GLY A 42 13.20 -19.35 -21.13
N VAL A 43 12.94 -19.89 -19.94
CA VAL A 43 12.82 -21.34 -19.68
C VAL A 43 11.40 -21.87 -19.81
N VAL A 44 10.39 -20.99 -19.96
CA VAL A 44 8.98 -21.36 -20.11
C VAL A 44 8.45 -20.91 -21.49
N PRO A 45 7.70 -21.76 -22.22
CA PRO A 45 7.10 -21.38 -23.49
C PRO A 45 5.92 -20.40 -23.31
N ASN A 46 5.64 -19.63 -24.36
CA ASN A 46 4.50 -18.72 -24.42
C ASN A 46 3.18 -19.47 -24.26
N THR A 47 2.17 -18.80 -23.70
CA THR A 47 0.79 -19.32 -23.60
C THR A 47 -0.21 -18.36 -24.21
N HIS A 48 -1.46 -18.81 -24.41
CA HIS A 48 -2.53 -17.93 -24.87
C HIS A 48 -2.90 -16.81 -23.89
N ARG A 49 -2.46 -16.90 -22.62
CA ARG A 49 -2.69 -15.87 -21.58
C ARG A 49 -1.45 -15.01 -21.32
N VAL A 50 -0.27 -15.56 -21.62
CA VAL A 50 1.03 -14.89 -21.46
C VAL A 50 1.83 -15.15 -22.73
N ASN A 51 1.56 -14.34 -23.74
CA ASN A 51 2.11 -14.50 -25.09
C ASN A 51 3.62 -14.20 -25.18
N ASP A 52 4.22 -13.69 -24.11
CA ASP A 52 5.63 -13.36 -23.97
C ASP A 52 6.31 -14.08 -22.79
N ALA A 53 5.73 -15.19 -22.30
CA ALA A 53 6.27 -15.95 -21.17
C ALA A 53 7.77 -16.26 -21.33
N SER A 54 8.18 -16.58 -22.56
CA SER A 54 9.57 -16.85 -22.93
C SER A 54 10.53 -15.66 -22.83
N LYS A 55 10.03 -14.43 -22.64
CA LYS A 55 10.84 -13.21 -22.41
C LYS A 55 10.90 -12.80 -20.94
N ILE A 56 9.97 -13.28 -20.13
CA ILE A 56 9.82 -12.88 -18.72
C ILE A 56 10.14 -14.02 -17.74
N THR A 57 10.68 -15.13 -18.24
CA THR A 57 11.12 -16.29 -17.45
C THR A 57 12.60 -16.58 -17.68
N PRO A 58 13.51 -15.64 -17.35
CA PRO A 58 14.94 -15.84 -17.61
C PRO A 58 15.45 -17.10 -16.90
N PRO A 59 16.49 -17.76 -17.42
CA PRO A 59 17.12 -18.88 -16.72
C PRO A 59 17.64 -18.41 -15.37
N SER A 60 17.32 -19.16 -14.32
CA SER A 60 17.82 -18.91 -12.97
C SER A 60 18.91 -19.92 -12.63
N ASP A 61 20.05 -19.43 -12.14
CA ASP A 61 21.09 -20.27 -11.54
C ASP A 61 21.13 -19.98 -10.04
N ARG A 62 20.81 -20.99 -9.24
CA ARG A 62 20.79 -20.88 -7.77
C ARG A 62 22.18 -20.77 -7.15
N GLN A 63 23.23 -21.06 -7.92
CA GLN A 63 24.63 -20.97 -7.48
C GLN A 63 25.33 -19.72 -8.03
N ALA A 64 24.65 -18.91 -8.84
CA ALA A 64 25.24 -17.69 -9.38
C ALA A 64 25.56 -16.71 -8.25
N ASP A 65 26.79 -16.19 -8.28
CA ASP A 65 27.21 -15.07 -7.45
C ASP A 65 26.64 -13.78 -8.05
N LEU A 66 25.73 -13.14 -7.33
CA LEU A 66 25.00 -11.94 -7.73
C LEU A 66 25.28 -10.80 -6.74
N PRO A 67 26.54 -10.32 -6.66
CA PRO A 67 26.92 -9.28 -5.73
C PRO A 67 26.23 -7.96 -6.11
N ILE A 68 25.70 -7.27 -5.10
CA ILE A 68 25.06 -5.98 -5.27
C ILE A 68 25.83 -4.87 -4.56
N THR A 69 25.71 -3.68 -5.11
CA THR A 69 26.07 -2.43 -4.44
C THR A 69 24.88 -1.49 -4.58
N ILE A 70 24.50 -0.87 -3.46
CA ILE A 70 23.44 0.12 -3.43
C ILE A 70 24.05 1.41 -2.92
N SER A 71 23.79 2.50 -3.62
CA SER A 71 24.19 3.85 -3.24
C SER A 71 22.98 4.76 -3.40
N ILE A 72 22.60 5.43 -2.32
CA ILE A 72 21.39 6.25 -2.26
C ILE A 72 21.78 7.63 -1.76
N ASN A 73 21.36 8.66 -2.49
CA ASN A 73 21.38 10.03 -2.02
C ASN A 73 19.95 10.38 -1.57
N LEU A 74 19.69 10.27 -0.27
CA LEU A 74 18.38 10.54 0.30
C LEU A 74 18.30 12.02 0.66
N LYS A 75 17.52 12.78 -0.10
CA LYS A 75 17.04 14.11 0.29
C LYS A 75 15.60 13.97 0.77
N ALA A 76 15.41 13.85 2.09
CA ALA A 76 14.09 13.57 2.67
C ALA A 76 13.15 14.79 2.62
N GLY A 77 13.73 16.00 2.58
CA GLY A 77 12.97 17.26 2.60
C GLY A 77 12.61 17.76 4.01
N PHE A 78 13.03 17.02 5.04
CA PHE A 78 12.79 17.30 6.45
C PHE A 78 13.91 16.67 7.28
N GLU A 79 13.99 17.02 8.57
CA GLU A 79 14.90 16.36 9.51
C GLU A 79 14.46 14.91 9.73
N VAL A 80 15.37 13.95 9.55
CA VAL A 80 15.04 12.51 9.58
C VAL A 80 15.17 11.98 11.01
N ALA A 81 14.05 11.58 11.62
CA ALA A 81 14.03 10.98 12.96
C ALA A 81 14.49 9.52 12.98
N SER A 82 14.08 8.74 11.98
CA SER A 82 14.47 7.34 11.85
C SER A 82 14.85 7.04 10.40
N LEU A 83 15.87 6.20 10.21
CA LEU A 83 16.34 5.76 8.91
C LEU A 83 16.86 4.33 9.05
N ASP A 84 16.15 3.39 8.46
CA ASP A 84 16.39 1.96 8.65
C ASP A 84 16.24 1.21 7.33
N SER A 85 16.91 0.06 7.23
CA SER A 85 16.69 -0.91 6.18
C SER A 85 16.25 -2.24 6.78
N SER A 86 15.18 -2.82 6.22
CA SER A 86 14.51 -3.98 6.82
C SER A 86 15.34 -5.27 6.74
N TYR A 87 16.18 -5.39 5.71
CA TYR A 87 16.85 -6.65 5.39
C TYR A 87 18.36 -6.55 5.23
N HIS A 88 18.89 -5.33 5.08
CA HIS A 88 20.31 -5.07 4.83
C HIS A 88 20.83 -4.07 5.84
N LYS A 89 22.04 -4.28 6.37
CA LYS A 89 22.68 -3.26 7.18
C LYS A 89 23.19 -2.16 6.27
N ILE A 90 23.02 -0.93 6.72
CA ILE A 90 23.39 0.27 5.97
C ILE A 90 24.39 1.09 6.76
N VAL A 91 25.26 1.77 6.02
CA VAL A 91 26.11 2.85 6.53
C VAL A 91 25.52 4.14 6.02
N VAL A 92 25.35 5.10 6.92
CA VAL A 92 24.78 6.41 6.63
C VAL A 92 25.85 7.45 6.92
N ASN A 93 26.20 8.22 5.89
CA ASN A 93 27.07 9.38 6.01
C ASN A 93 26.24 10.63 5.74
N GLU A 94 26.41 11.66 6.58
CA GLU A 94 25.77 12.94 6.36
C GLU A 94 26.64 13.76 5.40
N SER A 95 26.12 14.04 4.20
CA SER A 95 26.82 14.88 3.24
C SER A 95 26.49 16.36 3.43
N ASP A 96 25.26 16.67 3.85
CA ASP A 96 24.78 17.99 4.26
C ASP A 96 23.59 17.85 5.24
N GLU A 97 23.05 18.95 5.76
CA GLU A 97 21.95 18.95 6.76
C GLU A 97 20.67 18.23 6.27
N LEU A 98 20.42 18.14 4.96
CA LEU A 98 19.18 17.60 4.39
C LEU A 98 19.38 16.36 3.50
N THR A 99 20.64 15.99 3.25
CA THR A 99 21.01 14.90 2.36
C THR A 99 21.86 13.88 3.11
N LYS A 100 21.36 12.64 3.13
CA LYS A 100 22.06 11.48 3.69
C LYS A 100 22.54 10.58 2.55
N GLN A 101 23.82 10.26 2.54
CA GLN A 101 24.42 9.27 1.66
C GLN A 101 24.35 7.91 2.34
N ILE A 102 23.73 6.94 1.67
CA ILE A 102 23.49 5.60 2.23
C ILE A 102 24.12 4.56 1.32
N SER A 103 24.86 3.65 1.93
CA SER A 103 25.40 2.47 1.25
C SER A 103 25.18 1.21 2.10
N LEU A 104 25.38 0.04 1.50
CA LEU A 104 25.43 -1.21 2.26
C LEU A 104 26.73 -1.26 3.09
N ASP A 105 26.70 -1.90 4.26
CA ASP A 105 27.88 -2.05 5.13
C ASP A 105 28.91 -3.04 4.58
N LYS A 106 28.47 -3.95 3.71
CA LYS A 106 29.27 -4.94 3.01
C LYS A 106 28.60 -5.34 1.70
N ASN A 107 29.24 -6.26 0.98
CA ASN A 107 28.64 -6.88 -0.20
C ASN A 107 27.53 -7.86 0.21
N TYR A 108 26.38 -7.74 -0.45
CA TYR A 108 25.25 -8.63 -0.32
C TYR A 108 24.95 -9.32 -1.64
N GLN A 109 24.14 -10.37 -1.59
CA GLN A 109 23.61 -11.08 -2.76
C GLN A 109 22.22 -10.54 -3.10
N ALA A 110 21.85 -10.56 -4.37
CA ALA A 110 20.50 -10.22 -4.85
C ALA A 110 19.45 -11.31 -4.52
N ASP A 111 19.37 -11.75 -3.26
CA ASP A 111 18.54 -12.89 -2.81
C ASP A 111 17.22 -12.49 -2.13
N ARG A 112 17.01 -11.20 -1.89
CA ARG A 112 15.79 -10.60 -1.33
C ARG A 112 15.65 -9.15 -1.75
N ASP A 113 14.50 -8.55 -1.50
CA ASP A 113 14.29 -7.14 -1.79
C ASP A 113 15.14 -6.24 -0.88
N PHE A 114 15.55 -5.09 -1.38
CA PHE A 114 16.07 -4.01 -0.55
C PHE A 114 14.90 -3.09 -0.19
N GLU A 115 14.72 -2.82 1.10
CA GLU A 115 13.70 -1.90 1.59
C GLU A 115 14.36 -0.88 2.51
N LEU A 116 14.26 0.39 2.14
CA LEU A 116 14.68 1.51 2.96
C LEU A 116 13.43 2.21 3.47
N THR A 117 13.46 2.55 4.76
CA THR A 117 12.38 3.28 5.40
C THR A 117 12.88 4.44 6.22
N TRP A 118 12.14 5.53 6.22
CA TRP A 118 12.50 6.72 6.99
C TRP A 118 11.25 7.44 7.50
N SER A 119 11.43 8.28 8.51
CA SER A 119 10.36 9.11 9.06
C SER A 119 10.87 10.51 9.37
N ALA A 120 9.97 11.49 9.34
CA ALA A 120 10.27 12.85 9.74
C ALA A 120 10.36 12.95 11.27
N ASP A 121 11.30 13.73 11.78
CA ASP A 121 11.16 14.27 13.13
C ASP A 121 10.01 15.26 13.09
N LYS A 122 8.82 14.80 13.50
CA LYS A 122 7.64 15.64 13.48
C LYS A 122 7.93 16.87 14.36
N SER A 123 8.01 18.07 13.80
CA SER A 123 8.09 19.31 14.58
C SER A 123 6.68 19.86 14.89
N LEU A 124 6.60 20.93 15.68
CA LEU A 124 5.32 21.60 15.99
C LEU A 124 4.80 22.45 14.81
N SER A 125 5.64 22.71 13.81
CA SER A 125 5.31 23.43 12.58
C SER A 125 5.32 22.50 11.37
N PRO A 126 4.55 22.77 10.31
CA PRO A 126 4.70 22.06 9.04
C PRO A 126 6.09 22.32 8.47
N GLU A 127 6.78 21.28 8.02
CA GLU A 127 8.03 21.44 7.26
C GLU A 127 7.72 21.42 5.77
N LEU A 128 8.27 22.39 5.05
CA LEU A 128 8.10 22.54 3.61
C LEU A 128 9.41 22.16 2.93
N ALA A 129 9.32 21.20 2.02
CA ALA A 129 10.42 20.83 1.14
C ALA A 129 10.10 21.21 -0.29
N LEU A 130 11.04 21.89 -0.95
CA LEU A 130 10.97 22.16 -2.38
C LEU A 130 12.02 21.33 -3.11
N PHE A 131 11.56 20.46 -3.99
CA PHE A 131 12.41 19.69 -4.88
C PHE A 131 12.30 20.24 -6.29
N THR A 132 13.44 20.45 -6.91
CA THR A 132 13.55 20.88 -8.29
C THR A 132 14.32 19.85 -9.08
N GLN A 133 13.82 19.48 -10.25
CA GLN A 133 14.52 18.62 -11.19
C GLN A 133 14.48 19.26 -12.57
N GLN A 134 15.65 19.48 -13.16
CA GLN A 134 15.75 19.84 -14.58
C GLN A 134 15.99 18.57 -15.39
N LYS A 135 15.20 18.37 -16.44
CA LYS A 135 15.44 17.33 -17.44
C LYS A 135 15.23 17.93 -18.82
N ASP A 136 16.29 17.93 -19.62
CA ASP A 136 16.36 18.66 -20.89
C ASP A 136 15.98 20.14 -20.66
N ASP A 137 15.01 20.67 -21.42
CA ASP A 137 14.52 22.05 -21.29
C ASP A 137 13.36 22.20 -20.29
N HIS A 138 13.01 21.15 -19.54
CA HIS A 138 11.88 21.17 -18.61
C HIS A 138 12.33 21.24 -17.15
N TYR A 139 11.62 22.06 -16.38
CA TYR A 139 11.77 22.16 -14.93
C TYR A 139 10.55 21.54 -14.24
N TYR A 140 10.82 20.59 -13.36
CA TYR A 140 9.84 19.94 -12.51
C TYR A 140 10.00 20.45 -11.09
N LEU A 141 8.87 20.74 -10.46
CA LEU A 141 8.80 21.27 -9.11
C LEU A 141 7.89 20.35 -8.29
N MET A 142 8.39 19.90 -7.14
CA MET A 142 7.58 19.19 -6.15
C MET A 142 7.68 19.95 -4.84
N LEU A 143 6.54 20.47 -4.40
CA LEU A 143 6.37 21.01 -3.06
C LEU A 143 5.80 19.91 -2.18
N MET A 144 6.48 19.62 -1.09
CA MET A 144 6.04 18.69 -0.07
C MET A 144 5.83 19.44 1.24
N ALA A 145 4.73 19.14 1.92
CA ALA A 145 4.43 19.67 3.24
C ALA A 145 4.20 18.50 4.20
N THR A 146 5.04 18.38 5.22
CA THR A 146 4.80 17.40 6.29
C THR A 146 3.82 17.99 7.32
N PRO A 147 2.80 17.25 7.74
CA PRO A 147 1.90 17.73 8.79
C PRO A 147 2.65 17.81 10.14
N PRO A 148 2.42 18.86 10.97
CA PRO A 148 3.01 18.94 12.32
C PRO A 148 2.60 17.77 13.22
N LYS A 149 3.33 17.60 14.34
CA LYS A 149 3.04 16.61 15.40
C LYS A 149 1.54 16.53 15.69
N ASP A 150 1.08 15.28 15.82
CA ASP A 150 -0.33 14.90 15.96
C ASP A 150 -1.09 15.71 17.03
N ASP A 151 -0.44 16.30 18.01
CA ASP A 151 -1.10 17.06 19.07
C ASP A 151 -1.77 18.35 18.58
N VAL A 152 -1.35 18.92 17.44
CA VAL A 152 -2.02 20.06 16.80
C VAL A 152 -3.30 19.61 16.05
N PHE A 153 -3.32 18.39 15.50
CA PHE A 153 -4.48 17.84 14.76
C PHE A 153 -5.34 16.82 15.53
N LYS A 154 -4.90 16.34 16.69
CA LYS A 154 -5.69 15.47 17.59
C LYS A 154 -6.95 16.19 18.10
N ARG A 155 -7.04 17.50 17.91
CA ARG A 155 -8.25 18.31 18.12
C ARG A 155 -9.11 18.50 16.86
N THR A 156 -9.01 17.68 15.82
CA THR A 156 -10.15 17.56 14.92
C THR A 156 -11.19 16.67 15.62
N ASN A 157 -11.90 17.28 16.57
CA ASN A 157 -13.21 16.80 17.03
C ASN A 157 -14.27 16.99 15.93
N THR A 158 -13.83 17.32 14.71
CA THR A 158 -14.61 17.41 13.49
C THR A 158 -15.44 16.14 13.36
N PRO A 159 -16.77 16.27 13.49
CA PRO A 159 -17.70 15.19 13.19
C PRO A 159 -17.40 14.59 11.81
N ARG A 160 -17.25 13.27 11.73
CA ARG A 160 -17.11 12.56 10.46
C ARG A 160 -18.40 11.83 10.13
N GLU A 161 -18.73 11.70 8.85
CA GLU A 161 -19.79 10.82 8.37
C GLU A 161 -19.15 9.59 7.73
N VAL A 162 -19.47 8.39 8.22
CA VAL A 162 -18.87 7.12 7.77
C VAL A 162 -19.95 6.14 7.34
N ILE A 163 -19.97 5.78 6.06
CA ILE A 163 -20.87 4.74 5.53
C ILE A 163 -20.08 3.44 5.39
N PHE A 164 -20.47 2.42 6.13
CA PHE A 164 -19.89 1.09 5.98
C PHE A 164 -20.65 0.30 4.93
N ILE A 165 -19.94 -0.34 4.02
CA ILE A 165 -20.54 -1.24 3.03
C ILE A 165 -20.04 -2.65 3.34
N ILE A 166 -20.96 -3.61 3.48
CA ILE A 166 -20.66 -5.02 3.74
C ILE A 166 -21.23 -5.90 2.63
N ASP A 167 -20.37 -6.74 2.06
CA ASP A 167 -20.74 -7.76 1.09
C ASP A 167 -21.32 -8.99 1.82
N SER A 168 -22.56 -9.36 1.49
CA SER A 168 -23.24 -10.56 1.97
C SER A 168 -23.47 -11.60 0.88
N SER A 169 -22.77 -11.52 -0.27
CA SER A 169 -22.84 -12.53 -1.32
C SER A 169 -22.39 -13.91 -0.84
N GLY A 170 -22.78 -14.96 -1.56
CA GLY A 170 -22.42 -16.34 -1.24
C GLY A 170 -20.90 -16.60 -1.15
N SER A 171 -20.09 -15.79 -1.85
CA SER A 171 -18.62 -15.87 -1.77
C SER A 171 -18.06 -15.55 -0.37
N MET A 172 -18.80 -14.77 0.42
CA MET A 172 -18.44 -14.38 1.78
C MET A 172 -18.76 -15.46 2.82
N ALA A 173 -19.35 -16.60 2.43
CA ALA A 173 -19.73 -17.65 3.37
C ALA A 173 -18.58 -18.16 4.25
N GLY A 174 -18.91 -18.53 5.49
CA GLY A 174 -17.95 -19.09 6.45
C GLY A 174 -16.99 -18.05 7.05
N GLY A 175 -15.69 -18.28 6.87
CA GLY A 175 -14.64 -17.53 7.56
C GLY A 175 -14.58 -16.04 7.19
N ALA A 176 -14.85 -15.71 5.91
CA ALA A 176 -14.81 -14.33 5.41
C ALA A 176 -15.88 -13.46 6.08
N MET A 177 -17.16 -13.89 6.08
CA MET A 177 -18.26 -13.20 6.77
C MET A 177 -18.00 -13.08 8.28
N SER A 178 -17.46 -14.13 8.92
CA SER A 178 -17.09 -14.08 10.34
C SER A 178 -16.06 -12.98 10.63
N GLN A 179 -15.04 -12.84 9.78
CA GLN A 179 -14.03 -11.80 9.89
C GLN A 179 -14.59 -10.40 9.61
N ALA A 180 -15.39 -10.27 8.55
CA ALA A 180 -16.06 -9.01 8.18
C ALA A 180 -16.93 -8.48 9.33
N LYS A 181 -17.78 -9.34 9.93
CA LYS A 181 -18.59 -8.98 11.11
C LYS A 181 -17.74 -8.49 12.28
N ARG A 182 -16.64 -9.19 12.60
CA ARG A 182 -15.73 -8.77 13.68
C ARG A 182 -15.07 -7.42 13.41
N ALA A 183 -14.59 -7.20 12.19
CA ALA A 183 -13.97 -5.95 11.79
C ALA A 183 -14.97 -4.79 11.87
N LEU A 184 -16.16 -4.98 11.33
CA LEU A 184 -17.19 -3.95 11.30
C LEU A 184 -17.73 -3.62 12.71
N ASN A 185 -17.93 -4.63 13.57
CA ASN A 185 -18.28 -4.40 14.98
C ASN A 185 -17.21 -3.57 15.72
N ARG A 186 -15.92 -3.81 15.45
CA ARG A 186 -14.82 -3.00 16.01
C ARG A 186 -14.82 -1.58 15.45
N ALA A 187 -15.11 -1.41 14.16
CA ALA A 187 -15.18 -0.09 13.54
C ALA A 187 -16.34 0.75 14.13
N ILE A 188 -17.53 0.18 14.27
CA ILE A 188 -18.70 0.82 14.90
C ILE A 188 -18.37 1.23 16.35
N ALA A 189 -17.66 0.38 17.10
CA ALA A 189 -17.27 0.67 18.48
C ALA A 189 -16.30 1.87 18.59
N ARG A 190 -15.50 2.13 17.55
CA ARG A 190 -14.53 3.24 17.51
C ARG A 190 -15.12 4.59 17.12
N LEU A 191 -16.35 4.63 16.60
CA LEU A 191 -17.02 5.89 16.26
C LEU A 191 -17.20 6.75 17.52
N LYS A 192 -16.99 8.06 17.40
CA LYS A 192 -17.27 9.02 18.48
C LYS A 192 -18.76 9.38 18.47
N PRO A 193 -19.37 9.78 19.60
CA PRO A 193 -20.77 10.23 19.61
C PRO A 193 -21.06 11.42 18.68
N THR A 194 -20.02 12.20 18.33
CA THR A 194 -20.08 13.29 17.37
C THR A 194 -20.05 12.82 15.91
N ASP A 195 -19.63 11.59 15.63
CA ASP A 195 -19.64 11.03 14.27
C ASP A 195 -21.08 10.66 13.85
N ARG A 196 -21.33 10.62 12.54
CA ARG A 196 -22.52 10.03 11.92
C ARG A 196 -22.13 8.78 11.14
N PHE A 197 -23.03 7.81 11.06
CA PHE A 197 -22.75 6.60 10.31
C PHE A 197 -24.00 5.93 9.73
N ASN A 198 -23.78 5.09 8.73
CA ASN A 198 -24.77 4.13 8.24
C ASN A 198 -24.07 2.81 7.89
N ILE A 199 -24.84 1.75 7.69
CA ILE A 199 -24.34 0.46 7.21
C ILE A 199 -25.21 0.05 6.02
N ILE A 200 -24.59 -0.27 4.90
CA ILE A 200 -25.23 -0.77 3.69
C ILE A 200 -24.77 -2.20 3.50
N ASP A 201 -25.72 -3.10 3.43
CA ASP A 201 -25.54 -4.51 3.08
C ASP A 201 -25.80 -4.69 1.60
N PHE A 202 -24.98 -5.46 0.88
CA PHE A 202 -25.22 -5.74 -0.52
C PHE A 202 -24.93 -7.20 -0.90
N ASP A 203 -25.75 -7.70 -1.81
CA ASP A 203 -25.69 -9.04 -2.41
C ASP A 203 -26.13 -8.95 -3.89
N SER A 204 -27.34 -9.40 -4.22
CA SER A 204 -28.01 -9.21 -5.51
C SER A 204 -28.82 -7.89 -5.55
N GLY A 205 -28.86 -7.17 -4.43
CA GLY A 205 -29.32 -5.79 -4.32
C GLY A 205 -28.62 -5.12 -3.14
N PHE A 206 -29.21 -4.05 -2.59
CA PHE A 206 -28.68 -3.41 -1.39
C PHE A 206 -29.76 -3.08 -0.37
N ARG A 207 -29.37 -3.06 0.90
CA ARG A 207 -30.21 -2.72 2.03
C ARG A 207 -29.45 -1.82 2.99
N PRO A 208 -29.80 -0.53 3.08
CA PRO A 208 -29.23 0.33 4.10
C PRO A 208 -29.92 0.06 5.45
N LEU A 209 -29.17 0.16 6.55
CA LEU A 209 -29.72 0.08 7.91
C LEU A 209 -30.62 1.28 8.22
N PHE A 210 -30.17 2.48 7.86
CA PHE A 210 -30.90 3.73 8.01
C PHE A 210 -31.12 4.39 6.65
N LYS A 211 -32.12 5.28 6.54
CA LYS A 211 -32.35 6.05 5.31
C LYS A 211 -31.20 7.02 4.95
N GLY A 212 -30.31 7.27 5.89
CA GLY A 212 -29.12 8.12 5.74
C GLY A 212 -28.27 8.01 7.00
N ALA A 213 -27.11 8.69 7.03
CA ALA A 213 -26.23 8.62 8.19
C ALA A 213 -26.90 9.20 9.46
N VAL A 214 -26.83 8.45 10.55
CA VAL A 214 -27.39 8.84 11.86
C VAL A 214 -26.27 9.07 12.88
N PRO A 215 -26.49 9.85 13.94
CA PRO A 215 -25.50 10.03 15.00
C PRO A 215 -25.05 8.70 15.61
N ALA A 216 -23.75 8.55 15.86
CA ALA A 216 -23.15 7.36 16.47
C ALA A 216 -23.34 7.31 18.00
N ASN A 217 -24.56 7.56 18.45
CA ASN A 217 -24.97 7.33 19.84
C ASN A 217 -25.06 5.83 20.14
N GLU A 218 -25.16 5.47 21.42
CA GLU A 218 -25.11 4.06 21.84
C GLU A 218 -26.26 3.24 21.24
N THR A 219 -27.48 3.79 21.20
CA THR A 219 -28.65 3.13 20.60
C THR A 219 -28.43 2.78 19.13
N ASN A 220 -27.99 3.74 18.33
CA ASN A 220 -27.74 3.52 16.91
C ASN A 220 -26.58 2.56 16.69
N LYS A 221 -25.51 2.65 17.49
CA LYS A 221 -24.39 1.70 17.45
C LYS A 221 -24.83 0.28 17.75
N GLN A 222 -25.72 0.07 18.72
CA GLN A 222 -26.27 -1.25 19.02
C GLN A 222 -27.13 -1.76 17.85
N ASN A 223 -28.00 -0.92 17.29
CA ASN A 223 -28.75 -1.26 16.06
C ASN A 223 -27.81 -1.67 14.91
N GLY A 224 -26.69 -0.96 14.75
CA GLY A 224 -25.63 -1.29 13.81
C GLY A 224 -25.02 -2.67 14.06
N LYS A 225 -24.63 -2.97 15.30
CA LYS A 225 -24.08 -4.30 15.66
C LYS A 225 -25.10 -5.41 15.42
N TYR A 226 -26.38 -5.20 15.74
CA TYR A 226 -27.44 -6.17 15.46
C TYR A 226 -27.61 -6.42 13.96
N PHE A 227 -27.67 -5.35 13.18
CA PHE A 227 -27.75 -5.44 11.72
C PHE A 227 -26.61 -6.27 11.15
N VAL A 228 -25.36 -5.95 11.51
CA VAL A 228 -24.16 -6.68 11.07
C VAL A 228 -24.19 -8.13 11.48
N ASN A 229 -24.54 -8.43 12.73
CA ASN A 229 -24.55 -9.80 13.24
C ASN A 229 -25.64 -10.66 12.58
N SER A 230 -26.74 -10.05 12.14
CA SER A 230 -27.84 -10.74 11.42
C SER A 230 -27.54 -11.05 9.95
N ARG A 231 -26.43 -10.58 9.39
CA ARG A 231 -26.07 -10.83 7.98
C ARG A 231 -25.75 -12.31 7.76
N ILE A 232 -26.35 -12.92 6.76
CA ILE A 232 -26.03 -14.27 6.32
C ILE A 232 -25.45 -14.11 4.92
N ALA A 233 -24.45 -14.91 4.57
CA ALA A 233 -23.93 -14.89 3.22
C ALA A 233 -24.90 -15.66 2.32
N ASP A 234 -25.68 -14.95 1.51
CA ASP A 234 -26.62 -15.48 0.53
C ASP A 234 -26.63 -14.61 -0.75
N GLY A 235 -26.94 -15.22 -1.90
CA GLY A 235 -27.08 -14.48 -3.17
C GLY A 235 -25.79 -14.23 -3.98
N GLY A 236 -25.94 -13.45 -5.07
CA GLY A 236 -24.88 -13.02 -5.99
C GLY A 236 -24.14 -11.75 -5.52
N THR A 237 -23.36 -11.11 -6.39
CA THR A 237 -22.52 -9.94 -6.07
C THR A 237 -22.77 -8.80 -7.07
N GLU A 238 -23.52 -7.78 -6.65
CA GLU A 238 -23.83 -6.55 -7.42
C GLU A 238 -23.43 -5.31 -6.59
N ALA A 239 -22.16 -4.93 -6.65
CA ALA A 239 -21.61 -3.87 -5.80
C ALA A 239 -21.93 -2.45 -6.29
N LEU A 240 -22.25 -2.27 -7.57
CA LEU A 240 -22.39 -0.94 -8.18
C LEU A 240 -23.58 -0.15 -7.60
N ASP A 241 -24.74 -0.79 -7.49
CA ASP A 241 -25.96 -0.18 -6.95
C ASP A 241 -25.85 0.22 -5.47
N ALA A 242 -24.90 -0.35 -4.72
CA ALA A 242 -24.66 -0.03 -3.32
C ALA A 242 -23.76 1.20 -3.12
N ILE A 243 -23.06 1.64 -4.18
CA ILE A 243 -22.03 2.68 -4.13
C ILE A 243 -22.48 3.96 -4.86
N GLU A 244 -23.39 3.88 -5.83
CA GLU A 244 -24.02 5.02 -6.53
C GLU A 244 -25.15 5.69 -5.71
#